data_AF-A0A2E9SZH6-F1
#
_entry.id   AF-A0A2E9SZH6-F1
#
_cell.length_a   1.000
_cell.length_b   1.000
_cell.length_c   1.000
_cell.angle_alpha   90.00
_cell.angle_beta   90.00
_cell.angle_gamma   90.00
#
_symmetry.space_group_name_H-M   'P 1'
#
loop_
_entity.id
_entity.type
_entity.pdbx_description
1 polymer ?
#
loop_
_entity_poly.entity_id
_entity_poly.type
_entity_poly.pdbx_seq_one_letter_code
_entity_poly.pdbx_strand_id
1 'polypeptide(L)'
;MDKKLFINQVDALYALAWSLTINISSLLDHTGIPAHRVFSDSVLDHFFFFINNPLREDGKIILIKDNIRNYIDELILINAKLISSVDSVVIKSLAVNEMEVEKESFISKFFNNKKWSDSATIRFDRVICPVYEEILCKN
;
A
#
# COMPACT_ATOMS: atom_id res chain seq x y z
N MET A 1 15.25 -30.18 -15.58
CA MET A 1 15.33 -28.71 -15.60
C MET A 1 16.79 -28.31 -15.48
N ASP A 2 17.30 -27.45 -16.36
CA ASP A 2 18.70 -27.00 -16.30
C ASP A 2 18.93 -26.16 -15.03
N LYS A 3 20.08 -26.34 -14.38
CA LYS A 3 20.49 -25.60 -13.18
C LYS A 3 20.46 -24.08 -13.42
N LYS A 4 20.87 -23.63 -14.61
CA LYS A 4 20.82 -22.21 -14.98
C LYS A 4 19.39 -21.68 -15.05
N LEU A 5 18.47 -22.47 -15.63
CA LEU A 5 17.05 -22.10 -15.72
C LEU A 5 16.40 -22.02 -14.33
N PHE A 6 16.72 -22.97 -13.44
CA PHE A 6 16.26 -22.95 -12.06
C PHE A 6 16.72 -21.69 -11.32
N ILE A 7 18.01 -21.36 -11.39
CA ILE A 7 18.59 -20.17 -10.74
C ILE A 7 17.88 -18.91 -11.23
N ASN A 8 17.72 -18.75 -12.54
CA ASN A 8 17.04 -17.60 -13.12
C ASN A 8 15.57 -17.46 -12.65
N GLN A 9 14.86 -18.58 -12.47
CA GLN A 9 13.48 -18.54 -11.96
C GLN A 9 13.43 -18.11 -10.49
N VAL A 10 14.37 -18.58 -9.67
CA VAL A 10 14.46 -18.17 -8.26
C VAL A 10 14.83 -16.69 -8.15
N ASP A 11 15.78 -16.22 -8.96
CA ASP A 11 16.17 -14.80 -9.03
C ASP A 11 14.99 -13.91 -9.42
N ALA A 12 14.24 -14.30 -10.45
CA ALA A 12 13.06 -13.55 -10.89
C ALA A 12 11.98 -13.46 -9.80
N LEU A 13 11.74 -14.56 -9.08
CA LEU A 13 10.77 -14.59 -7.99
C LEU A 13 11.20 -13.69 -6.82
N TYR A 14 12.48 -13.73 -6.46
CA TYR A 14 13.03 -12.92 -5.39
C TYR A 14 13.01 -11.43 -5.75
N ALA A 15 13.33 -11.07 -7.00
CA ALA A 15 13.21 -9.71 -7.50
C ALA A 15 11.77 -9.19 -7.50
N LEU A 16 10.80 -10.05 -7.83
CA LEU A 16 9.37 -9.70 -7.74
C LEU A 16 8.96 -9.42 -6.28
N ALA A 17 9.30 -10.33 -5.36
CA ALA A 17 9.02 -10.16 -3.94
C ALA A 17 9.64 -8.86 -3.40
N TRP A 18 10.90 -8.60 -3.74
CA TRP A 18 11.60 -7.36 -3.41
C TRP A 18 10.83 -6.11 -3.88
N SER A 19 10.48 -6.07 -5.16
CA SER A 19 9.79 -4.93 -5.78
C SER A 19 8.44 -4.64 -5.11
N LEU A 20 7.63 -5.67 -4.88
CA LEU A 20 6.35 -5.53 -4.19
C LEU A 20 6.53 -5.05 -2.74
N THR A 21 7.54 -5.57 -2.04
CA THR A 21 7.86 -5.17 -0.66
C THR A 21 8.12 -3.68 -0.56
N ILE A 22 8.99 -3.16 -1.43
CA ILE A 22 9.39 -1.75 -1.43
C ILE A 22 8.21 -0.84 -1.76
N ASN A 23 7.40 -1.23 -2.75
CA ASN A 23 6.20 -0.46 -3.12
C ASN A 23 5.21 -0.37 -1.97
N ILE A 24 4.95 -1.49 -1.28
CA ILE A 24 4.04 -1.53 -0.14
C ILE A 24 4.62 -0.72 1.03
N SER A 25 5.90 -0.89 1.36
CA SER A 25 6.56 -0.13 2.44
C SER A 25 6.45 1.38 2.24
N SER A 26 6.79 1.88 1.05
CA SER A 26 6.72 3.31 0.72
C SER A 26 5.31 3.87 0.91
N LEU A 27 4.29 3.09 0.55
CA LEU A 27 2.91 3.53 0.67
C LEU A 27 2.41 3.51 2.12
N LEU A 28 2.81 2.51 2.90
CA LEU A 28 2.54 2.47 4.34
C LEU A 28 3.15 3.67 5.06
N ASP A 29 4.39 4.04 4.71
CA ASP A 29 5.06 5.23 5.26
C ASP A 29 4.32 6.52 4.89
N HIS A 30 3.91 6.68 3.62
CA HIS A 30 3.14 7.86 3.19
C HIS A 30 1.74 7.93 3.82
N THR A 31 1.15 6.79 4.16
CA THR A 31 -0.18 6.72 4.77
C THR A 31 -0.14 6.65 6.29
N GLY A 32 1.05 6.58 6.90
CA GLY A 32 1.21 6.42 8.35
C GLY A 32 0.60 5.13 8.91
N ILE A 33 0.28 4.14 8.05
CA ILE A 33 -0.31 2.87 8.48
C ILE A 33 0.82 1.92 8.88
N PRO A 34 0.82 1.40 10.12
CA PRO A 34 1.89 0.52 10.55
C PRO A 34 1.77 -0.87 9.93
N ALA A 35 2.90 -1.43 9.49
CA ALA A 35 2.97 -2.70 8.74
C ALA A 35 2.31 -3.90 9.46
N HIS A 36 2.42 -3.98 10.79
CA HIS A 36 1.80 -5.06 11.58
C HIS A 36 0.27 -5.08 11.54
N ARG A 37 -0.39 -4.03 11.01
CA ARG A 37 -1.84 -4.03 10.79
C ARG A 37 -2.25 -4.59 9.43
N VAL A 38 -1.31 -4.67 8.49
CA VAL A 38 -1.59 -5.03 7.10
C VAL A 38 -1.07 -6.44 6.79
N PHE A 39 0.07 -6.80 7.38
CA PHE A 39 0.68 -8.11 7.23
C PHE A 39 0.31 -9.03 8.39
N SER A 40 0.14 -10.31 8.08
CA SER A 40 0.03 -11.39 9.05
C SER A 40 1.34 -11.59 9.80
N ASP A 41 1.23 -12.00 11.06
CA ASP A 41 2.40 -12.31 11.90
C ASP A 41 3.34 -13.32 11.23
N SER A 42 2.77 -14.23 10.42
CA SER A 42 3.53 -15.30 9.76
C SER A 42 4.47 -14.83 8.65
N VAL A 43 4.25 -13.63 8.11
CA VAL A 43 5.06 -13.07 7.00
C VAL A 43 5.76 -11.75 7.35
N LEU A 44 5.46 -11.17 8.52
CA LEU A 44 6.02 -9.89 8.96
C LEU A 44 7.57 -9.92 9.01
N ASP A 45 8.14 -11.03 9.46
CA ASP A 45 9.60 -11.22 9.51
C ASP A 45 10.22 -11.18 8.11
N HIS A 46 9.54 -11.74 7.12
CA HIS A 46 9.98 -11.69 5.73
C HIS A 46 9.91 -10.25 5.20
N PHE A 47 8.83 -9.54 5.51
CA PHE A 47 8.69 -8.13 5.13
C PHE A 47 9.87 -7.28 5.63
N PHE A 48 10.20 -7.37 6.92
CA PHE A 48 11.35 -6.67 7.48
C PHE A 48 12.69 -7.18 6.97
N PHE A 49 12.82 -8.49 6.74
CA PHE A 49 14.03 -9.06 6.14
C PHE A 49 14.30 -8.44 4.77
N PHE A 50 13.28 -8.37 3.91
CA PHE A 50 13.40 -7.73 2.60
C PHE A 50 13.74 -6.25 2.79
N ILE A 51 12.97 -5.42 3.49
CA ILE A 51 13.32 -3.98 3.65
C ILE A 51 14.77 -3.72 4.06
N ASN A 52 15.32 -4.53 4.97
CA ASN A 52 16.67 -4.36 5.49
C ASN A 52 17.80 -4.98 4.63
N ASN A 53 17.48 -5.80 3.63
CA ASN A 53 18.47 -6.54 2.83
C ASN A 53 18.29 -6.33 1.31
N PRO A 54 18.66 -5.16 0.76
CA PRO A 54 18.51 -4.84 -0.65
C PRO A 54 19.12 -5.88 -1.58
N LEU A 55 18.42 -6.10 -2.70
CA LEU A 55 18.87 -6.97 -3.77
C LEU A 55 20.22 -6.48 -4.28
N ARG A 56 21.26 -7.30 -4.13
CA ARG A 56 22.62 -6.96 -4.57
C ARG A 56 22.77 -7.21 -6.07
N GLU A 57 23.53 -6.35 -6.74
CA GLU A 57 23.85 -6.47 -8.17
C GLU A 57 24.66 -7.74 -8.50
N ASP A 58 25.30 -8.38 -7.52
CA ASP A 58 26.10 -9.59 -7.70
C ASP A 58 25.28 -10.88 -7.82
N GLY A 59 23.94 -10.80 -7.72
CA GLY A 59 23.04 -11.94 -7.90
C GLY A 59 23.18 -13.02 -6.82
N LYS A 60 23.81 -12.72 -5.68
CA LYS A 60 23.86 -13.67 -4.57
C LYS A 60 22.52 -13.71 -3.87
N ILE A 61 21.74 -14.73 -4.22
CA ILE A 61 20.50 -15.09 -3.53
C ILE A 61 20.82 -15.40 -2.07
N ILE A 62 20.28 -14.62 -1.15
CA ILE A 62 20.24 -15.00 0.26
C ILE A 62 19.09 -16.01 0.38
N LEU A 63 19.45 -17.27 0.62
CA LEU A 63 18.46 -18.33 0.79
C LEU A 63 17.71 -18.11 2.09
N ILE A 64 16.47 -17.64 1.99
CA ILE A 64 15.51 -17.72 3.09
C ILE A 64 15.13 -19.20 3.22
N LYS A 65 15.38 -19.77 4.40
CA LYS A 65 15.15 -21.21 4.65
C LYS A 65 13.65 -21.55 4.74
N ASP A 66 12.83 -20.53 4.98
CA ASP A 66 11.40 -20.64 5.15
C ASP A 66 10.63 -20.52 3.83
N ASN A 67 9.39 -20.98 3.85
CA ASN A 67 8.52 -20.96 2.67
C ASN A 67 8.07 -19.53 2.34
N ILE A 68 8.75 -18.88 1.40
CA ILE A 68 8.44 -17.53 0.92
C ILE A 68 7.10 -17.42 0.18
N ARG A 69 6.44 -18.55 -0.14
CA ARG A 69 5.19 -18.54 -0.90
C ARG A 69 4.08 -17.80 -0.17
N ASN A 70 3.91 -18.04 1.13
CA ASN A 70 2.90 -17.37 1.94
C ASN A 70 3.12 -15.84 1.92
N TYR A 71 4.38 -15.43 2.01
CA TYR A 71 4.75 -14.01 1.90
C TYR A 71 4.40 -13.42 0.53
N ILE A 72 4.73 -14.13 -0.56
CA ILE A 72 4.42 -13.66 -1.92
C ILE A 72 2.91 -13.58 -2.15
N ASP A 73 2.16 -14.60 -1.75
CA ASP A 73 0.70 -14.63 -1.88
C ASP A 73 0.07 -13.45 -1.12
N GLU A 74 0.60 -13.14 0.06
CA GLU A 74 0.15 -12.00 0.86
C GLU A 74 0.53 -10.64 0.26
N LEU A 75 1.76 -10.49 -0.28
CA LEU A 75 2.15 -9.29 -1.03
C LEU A 75 1.23 -9.03 -2.23
N ILE A 76 0.84 -10.08 -2.97
CA ILE A 76 -0.09 -9.97 -4.09
C ILE A 76 -1.47 -9.49 -3.62
N LEU A 77 -1.98 -10.08 -2.52
CA LEU A 77 -3.26 -9.67 -1.93
C LEU A 77 -3.23 -8.21 -1.48
N ILE A 78 -2.18 -7.81 -0.76
CA ILE A 78 -2.01 -6.41 -0.30
C ILE A 78 -1.92 -5.48 -1.50
N ASN A 79 -1.17 -5.83 -2.54
CA ASN A 79 -1.08 -5.03 -3.76
C ASN A 79 -2.45 -4.84 -4.43
N ALA A 80 -3.31 -5.87 -4.45
CA ALA A 80 -4.68 -5.73 -4.93
C ALA A 80 -5.54 -4.81 -4.03
N LYS A 81 -5.43 -4.95 -2.71
CA LYS A 81 -6.10 -4.06 -1.74
C LYS A 81 -5.63 -2.61 -1.89
N LEU A 82 -4.36 -2.38 -2.21
CA LEU A 82 -3.80 -1.05 -2.46
C LEU A 82 -4.44 -0.39 -3.68
N ILE A 83 -4.52 -1.11 -4.81
CA ILE A 83 -5.19 -0.61 -6.01
C ILE A 83 -6.64 -0.23 -5.69
N SER A 84 -7.37 -1.11 -5.00
CA SER A 84 -8.75 -0.84 -4.58
C SER A 84 -8.89 0.36 -3.62
N SER A 85 -7.90 0.56 -2.75
CA SER A 85 -7.84 1.71 -1.84
C SER A 85 -7.69 3.02 -2.61
N VAL A 86 -6.79 3.05 -3.61
CA VAL A 86 -6.58 4.21 -4.48
C VAL A 86 -7.87 4.55 -5.23
N ASP A 87 -8.51 3.55 -5.85
CA ASP A 87 -9.78 3.74 -6.57
C ASP A 87 -10.87 4.30 -5.63
N SER A 88 -10.98 3.76 -4.42
CA SER A 88 -11.95 4.20 -3.41
C SER A 88 -11.68 5.62 -2.92
N VAL A 89 -10.41 6.02 -2.79
CA VAL A 89 -10.04 7.41 -2.46
C VAL A 89 -10.50 8.35 -3.57
N VAL A 90 -10.27 7.98 -4.84
CA VAL A 90 -10.72 8.79 -5.98
C VAL A 90 -12.24 8.96 -5.94
N ILE A 91 -12.99 7.86 -5.79
CA ILE A 91 -14.46 7.89 -5.73
C ILE A 91 -14.95 8.75 -4.56
N LYS A 92 -14.45 8.53 -3.34
CA LYS A 92 -14.86 9.31 -2.17
C LYS A 92 -14.49 10.80 -2.31
N SER A 93 -13.36 11.11 -2.95
CA SER A 93 -12.96 12.50 -3.20
C SER A 93 -13.91 13.24 -4.16
N LEU A 94 -14.38 12.56 -5.22
CA LEU A 94 -15.35 13.10 -6.16
C LEU A 94 -16.71 13.34 -5.48
N ALA A 95 -17.19 12.38 -4.69
CA ALA A 95 -18.45 12.51 -3.96
C ALA A 95 -18.42 13.68 -2.95
N VAL A 96 -17.31 13.88 -2.23
CA VAL A 96 -17.16 15.02 -1.31
C VAL A 96 -17.17 16.35 -2.09
N ASN A 97 -16.51 16.42 -3.24
CA ASN A 97 -16.55 17.61 -4.09
C ASN A 97 -17.98 17.93 -4.57
N GLU A 98 -18.75 16.94 -5.01
CA GLU A 98 -20.16 17.11 -5.41
C GLU A 98 -21.02 17.63 -4.25
N MET A 99 -20.89 17.03 -3.07
CA MET A 99 -21.62 17.46 -1.86
C MET A 99 -21.27 18.90 -1.43
N GLU A 100 -20.02 19.34 -1.61
CA GLU A 100 -19.64 20.72 -1.32
C GLU A 100 -20.18 21.71 -2.34
N VAL A 101 -20.15 21.38 -3.62
CA VAL A 101 -20.75 22.21 -4.69
C VAL A 101 -22.25 22.38 -4.44
N GLU A 102 -22.96 21.31 -4.04
CA GLU A 102 -24.37 21.40 -3.64
C GLU A 102 -24.60 22.29 -2.41
N LYS A 103 -23.73 22.22 -1.39
CA LYS A 103 -23.82 23.07 -0.18
C LYS A 103 -23.49 24.54 -0.45
N GLU A 104 -22.54 24.84 -1.33
CA GLU A 104 -22.20 26.21 -1.72
C GLU A 104 -23.38 26.91 -2.44
N SER A 105 -24.20 26.15 -3.18
CA SER A 105 -25.44 26.65 -3.81
C SER A 105 -26.47 27.14 -2.77
N PHE A 106 -26.53 26.53 -1.59
CA PHE A 106 -27.54 26.84 -0.56
C PHE A 106 -27.08 27.79 0.56
N ILE A 107 -25.78 27.90 0.86
CA ILE A 107 -25.29 28.51 2.13
C ILE A 107 -24.31 29.70 1.92
N SER A 108 -24.07 30.14 0.68
CA SER A 108 -23.01 31.10 0.31
C SER A 108 -23.18 32.58 0.77
N LYS A 109 -23.81 32.85 1.93
CA LYS A 109 -23.85 34.23 2.48
C LYS A 109 -23.20 34.46 3.84
N PHE A 110 -22.80 33.47 4.64
CA PHE A 110 -22.38 33.82 6.03
C PHE A 110 -21.19 33.11 6.69
N PHE A 111 -20.49 32.15 6.08
CA PHE A 111 -19.34 31.54 6.74
C PHE A 111 -18.11 31.41 5.83
N ASN A 112 -16.95 31.74 6.41
CA ASN A 112 -15.63 31.48 5.84
C ASN A 112 -15.42 29.97 5.65
N ASN A 113 -15.79 29.47 4.48
CA ASN A 113 -15.59 28.08 4.07
C ASN A 113 -14.14 27.91 3.60
N LYS A 114 -13.26 27.42 4.48
CA LYS A 114 -12.05 26.75 3.98
C LYS A 114 -12.51 25.43 3.36
N LYS A 115 -12.30 25.23 2.06
CA LYS A 115 -12.63 23.96 1.39
C LYS A 115 -11.76 22.86 2.01
N TRP A 116 -12.31 21.67 2.25
CA TRP A 116 -11.49 20.53 2.67
C TRP A 116 -10.35 20.26 1.68
N SER A 117 -10.58 20.56 0.40
CA SER A 117 -9.61 20.43 -0.69
C SER A 117 -8.42 21.36 -0.55
N ASP A 118 -8.47 22.39 0.29
CA ASP A 118 -7.36 23.35 0.46
C ASP A 118 -6.31 22.89 1.48
N SER A 119 -6.64 21.95 2.38
CA SER A 119 -5.74 21.48 3.45
C SER A 119 -5.37 20.00 3.29
N ALA A 120 -4.07 19.73 3.10
CA ALA A 120 -3.55 18.37 2.98
C ALA A 120 -3.89 17.48 4.18
N THR A 121 -3.78 18.01 5.40
CA THR A 121 -4.13 17.31 6.64
C THR A 121 -5.60 16.94 6.68
N ILE A 122 -6.50 17.86 6.33
CA ILE A 122 -7.95 17.58 6.32
C ILE A 122 -8.29 16.52 5.27
N ARG A 123 -7.71 16.60 4.06
CA ARG A 123 -7.89 15.57 3.02
C ARG A 123 -7.43 14.20 3.51
N PHE A 124 -6.28 14.17 4.17
CA PHE A 124 -5.71 12.95 4.70
C PHE A 124 -6.62 12.31 5.76
N ASP A 125 -6.99 13.06 6.79
CA ASP A 125 -7.78 12.54 7.92
C ASP A 125 -9.21 12.16 7.53
N ARG A 126 -9.84 12.91 6.61
CA ARG A 126 -11.27 12.70 6.27
C ARG A 126 -11.52 11.71 5.14
N VAL A 127 -10.57 11.56 4.20
CA VAL A 127 -10.79 10.77 2.98
C VAL A 127 -9.74 9.68 2.84
N ILE A 128 -8.45 10.04 2.91
CA ILE A 128 -7.36 9.10 2.60
C ILE A 128 -7.26 8.03 3.71
N CYS A 129 -6.93 8.43 4.95
CA CYS A 129 -6.68 7.52 6.05
C CYS A 129 -7.84 6.52 6.28
N PRO A 130 -9.12 6.95 6.38
CA PRO A 130 -10.22 6.02 6.61
C PRO A 130 -10.41 4.99 5.48
N VAL A 131 -10.15 5.36 4.23
CA VAL A 131 -10.27 4.44 3.08
C VAL A 131 -9.16 3.40 3.12
N TYR A 132 -7.93 3.85 3.33
CA TYR A 132 -6.78 2.94 3.41
C TYR A 132 -6.91 2.00 4.62
N GLU A 133 -7.32 2.48 5.80
CA GLU A 133 -7.58 1.61 6.95
C GLU A 133 -8.74 0.62 6.67
N GLU A 134 -9.83 1.10 6.06
CA GLU A 134 -10.99 0.26 5.73
C GLU A 134 -10.64 -0.88 4.78
N ILE A 135 -9.76 -0.66 3.80
CA ILE A 135 -9.49 -1.64 2.74
C ILE A 135 -8.24 -2.48 3.03
N LEU A 136 -7.17 -1.86 3.55
CA LEU A 136 -5.93 -2.59 3.84
C LEU A 136 -5.99 -3.37 5.14
N CYS A 137 -6.65 -2.82 6.17
CA CYS A 137 -6.64 -3.41 7.51
C CYS A 137 -7.89 -4.28 7.79
N LYS A 138 -8.86 -4.35 6.86
CA LYS A 138 -9.94 -5.35 6.96
C LYS A 138 -9.42 -6.73 6.56
N ASN A 139 -9.65 -7.68 7.45
CA ASN A 139 -9.43 -9.12 7.24
C ASN A 139 -10.42 -9.68 6.22
#